data_AF-A0A355TWP7-F1
#
_entry.id   AF-A0A355TWP7-F1
#
_cell.length_a   1.000
_cell.length_b   1.000
_cell.length_c   1.000
_cell.angle_alpha   90.00
_cell.angle_beta   90.00
_cell.angle_gamma   90.00
#
_symmetry.space_group_name_H-M   'P 1'
#
loop_
_entity.id
_entity.type
_entity.pdbx_description
1 polymer ?
#
loop_
_entity_poly.entity_id
_entity_poly.type
_entity_poly.pdbx_seq_one_letter_code
_entity_poly.pdbx_strand_id
1 'polypeptide(L)'
;SNKNAVKGNVSSSKNNRVSVESSCEHKQIKNCTPYGIVSVPPVGENAVVLPLEDGELNLGVIAKSHNLSEGEVMLFSKGGASIVLKNNGKVLINGKEF
;
A
#
# COMPACT_ATOMS: atom_id res chain seq x y z
N SER A 1 -18.67 -11.98 16.66
CA SER A 1 -17.66 -12.91 16.10
C SER A 1 -16.41 -12.10 15.79
N ASN A 2 -15.22 -12.56 16.16
CA ASN A 2 -14.00 -11.92 15.70
C ASN A 2 -13.88 -12.18 14.20
N LYS A 3 -14.06 -11.13 13.41
CA LYS A 3 -13.81 -11.19 11.97
C LYS A 3 -12.29 -11.13 11.78
N ASN A 4 -11.74 -12.13 11.11
CA ASN A 4 -10.31 -12.16 10.79
C ASN A 4 -9.98 -11.16 9.68
N ALA A 5 -8.73 -10.70 9.65
CA ALA A 5 -8.23 -9.95 8.50
C ALA A 5 -8.33 -10.80 7.21
N VAL A 6 -8.65 -10.14 6.09
CA VAL A 6 -8.77 -10.81 4.79
C VAL A 6 -7.89 -10.15 3.74
N LYS A 7 -7.45 -10.94 2.77
CA LYS A 7 -6.73 -10.48 1.58
C LYS A 7 -7.70 -10.40 0.41
N GLY A 8 -7.59 -9.35 -0.41
CA GLY A 8 -8.38 -9.22 -1.64
C GLY A 8 -7.71 -8.30 -2.66
N ASN A 9 -8.29 -8.20 -3.84
CA ASN A 9 -7.78 -7.33 -4.91
C ASN A 9 -8.44 -5.94 -4.82
N VAL A 10 -7.65 -4.88 -5.00
CA VAL A 10 -8.18 -3.52 -5.12
C VAL A 10 -8.97 -3.42 -6.43
N SER A 11 -10.30 -3.20 -6.34
CA SER A 11 -11.19 -3.03 -7.50
C SER A 11 -11.45 -1.55 -7.83
N SER A 12 -11.34 -0.65 -6.84
CA SER A 12 -11.39 0.80 -7.07
C SER A 12 -10.63 1.57 -6.02
N SER A 13 -10.11 2.75 -6.40
CA SER A 13 -9.46 3.70 -5.48
C SER A 13 -9.87 5.13 -5.83
N LYS A 14 -10.67 5.78 -4.97
CA LYS A 14 -11.19 7.15 -5.18
C LYS A 14 -11.27 7.89 -3.85
N ASN A 15 -10.93 9.18 -3.82
CA ASN A 15 -11.07 10.06 -2.64
C ASN A 15 -10.46 9.48 -1.35
N ASN A 16 -9.27 8.88 -1.42
CA ASN A 16 -8.59 8.18 -0.31
C ASN A 16 -9.40 7.03 0.31
N ARG A 17 -10.33 6.45 -0.46
CA ARG A 17 -11.06 5.24 -0.13
C ARG A 17 -10.79 4.19 -1.19
N VAL A 18 -10.84 2.93 -0.78
CA VAL A 18 -10.63 1.79 -1.66
C VAL A 18 -11.82 0.85 -1.61
N SER A 19 -12.09 0.16 -2.70
CA SER A 19 -12.92 -1.04 -2.68
C SER A 19 -12.03 -2.26 -2.91
N VAL A 20 -12.27 -3.33 -2.16
CA VAL A 20 -11.51 -4.56 -2.19
C VAL A 20 -12.46 -5.74 -2.44
N GLU A 21 -12.15 -6.54 -3.44
CA GLU A 21 -12.85 -7.79 -3.76
C GLU A 21 -12.12 -8.96 -3.12
N SER A 22 -12.78 -9.64 -2.18
CA SER A 22 -12.31 -10.85 -1.53
C SER A 22 -13.36 -11.97 -1.66
N SER A 23 -13.55 -12.81 -0.64
CA SER A 23 -14.73 -13.69 -0.54
C SER A 23 -16.03 -12.90 -0.40
N CYS A 24 -15.95 -11.65 0.08
CA CYS A 24 -17.02 -10.66 0.00
C CYS A 24 -16.47 -9.32 -0.50
N GLU A 25 -17.38 -8.43 -0.90
CA GLU A 25 -17.02 -7.10 -1.38
C GLU A 25 -16.93 -6.11 -0.22
N HIS A 26 -15.79 -5.41 -0.12
CA HIS A 26 -15.54 -4.35 0.87
C HIS A 26 -15.55 -3.01 0.15
N LYS A 27 -16.55 -2.17 0.37
CA LYS A 27 -16.79 -0.96 -0.42
C LYS A 27 -16.33 0.29 0.28
N GLN A 28 -15.56 1.10 -0.46
CA GLN A 28 -15.21 2.45 -0.03
C GLN A 28 -14.69 2.46 1.41
N ILE A 29 -13.68 1.67 1.73
CA ILE A 29 -13.07 1.62 3.07
C ILE A 29 -11.91 2.61 3.13
N LYS A 30 -11.61 3.13 4.32
CA LYS A 30 -10.50 4.07 4.52
C LYS A 30 -9.16 3.34 4.42
N ASN A 31 -8.11 4.03 3.99
CA ASN A 31 -6.73 3.53 4.08
C ASN A 31 -6.13 3.84 5.46
N CYS A 32 -5.40 2.89 6.04
CA CYS A 32 -4.39 3.13 7.07
C CYS A 32 -3.11 3.59 6.38
N THR A 33 -2.57 4.74 6.76
CA THR A 33 -1.25 5.15 6.30
C THR A 33 -0.45 5.73 7.46
N PRO A 34 0.89 5.58 7.48
CA PRO A 34 1.73 6.30 8.42
C PRO A 34 1.53 7.82 8.30
N TYR A 35 1.65 8.54 9.42
CA TYR A 35 1.57 10.00 9.40
C TYR A 35 2.64 10.59 8.47
N GLY A 36 2.23 11.49 7.56
CA GLY A 36 3.11 12.11 6.57
C GLY A 36 3.35 11.28 5.30
N ILE A 37 2.83 10.05 5.21
CA ILE A 37 2.92 9.21 4.01
C ILE A 37 1.49 8.91 3.53
N VAL A 38 1.17 9.32 2.30
CA VAL A 38 -0.14 9.05 1.69
C VAL A 38 0.08 8.38 0.34
N SER A 39 -0.66 7.32 0.07
CA SER A 39 -0.67 6.65 -1.22
C SER A 39 -2.08 6.26 -1.60
N VAL A 40 -2.33 6.20 -2.90
CA VAL A 40 -3.58 5.66 -3.46
C VAL A 40 -3.24 4.28 -4.02
N PRO A 41 -3.72 3.18 -3.39
CA PRO A 41 -3.47 1.84 -3.87
C PRO A 41 -3.89 1.66 -5.33
N PRO A 42 -3.03 1.17 -6.22
CA PRO A 42 -3.43 0.86 -7.58
C PRO A 42 -4.46 -0.27 -7.65
N VAL A 43 -5.41 -0.15 -8.60
CA VAL A 43 -6.29 -1.25 -8.98
C VAL A 43 -5.46 -2.47 -9.40
N GLY A 44 -5.87 -3.64 -8.93
CA GLY A 44 -5.20 -4.93 -9.16
C GLY A 44 -4.13 -5.28 -8.12
N GLU A 45 -3.76 -4.39 -7.20
CA GLU A 45 -2.89 -4.76 -6.08
C GLU A 45 -3.64 -5.58 -5.04
N ASN A 46 -2.90 -6.43 -4.31
CA ASN A 46 -3.47 -7.23 -3.23
C ASN A 46 -3.48 -6.41 -1.93
N ALA A 47 -4.67 -6.05 -1.45
CA ALA A 47 -4.89 -5.33 -0.21
C ALA A 47 -5.16 -6.28 0.97
N VAL A 48 -4.92 -5.77 2.19
CA VAL A 48 -5.33 -6.40 3.44
C VAL A 48 -6.44 -5.57 4.08
N VAL A 49 -7.61 -6.16 4.26
CA VAL A 49 -8.73 -5.55 4.98
C VAL A 49 -8.70 -6.02 6.43
N LEU A 50 -8.67 -5.06 7.35
CA LEU A 50 -8.72 -5.28 8.78
C LEU A 50 -10.12 -4.90 9.29
N PRO A 51 -10.89 -5.86 9.82
CA PRO A 51 -12.10 -5.57 10.57
C PRO A 51 -11.79 -4.82 11.88
N LEU A 52 -12.59 -3.81 12.18
CA LEU A 52 -12.56 -3.02 13.42
C LEU A 52 -13.91 -3.16 14.14
N GLU A 53 -14.01 -2.66 15.37
CA GLU A 53 -15.28 -2.64 16.12
C GLU A 53 -16.36 -1.82 15.39
N ASP A 54 -15.97 -0.73 14.73
CA ASP A 54 -16.84 0.25 14.07
C ASP A 54 -16.79 0.18 12.54
N GLY A 55 -16.24 -0.88 11.95
CA GLY A 55 -16.23 -1.07 10.51
C GLY A 55 -15.01 -1.84 10.02
N GLU A 56 -14.41 -1.34 8.96
CA GLU A 56 -13.28 -1.98 8.30
C GLU A 56 -12.36 -0.94 7.66
N LEU A 57 -11.10 -1.32 7.55
CA LEU A 57 -10.02 -0.46 7.09
C LEU A 57 -9.11 -1.24 6.15
N ASN A 58 -8.64 -0.60 5.09
CA ASN A 58 -7.54 -1.13 4.30
C ASN A 58 -6.22 -0.83 5.02
N LEU A 59 -5.51 -1.86 5.48
CA LEU A 59 -4.22 -1.70 6.15
C LEU A 59 -3.11 -1.29 5.16
N GLY A 60 -3.30 -1.60 3.89
CA GLY A 60 -2.33 -1.34 2.83
C GLY A 60 -2.32 -2.46 1.80
N VAL A 61 -1.42 -2.34 0.82
CA VAL A 61 -1.18 -3.40 -0.17
C VAL A 61 -0.01 -4.26 0.27
N ILE A 62 -0.09 -5.56 0.00
CA ILE A 62 1.00 -6.49 0.19
C ILE A 62 2.13 -6.09 -0.75
N ALA A 63 3.29 -5.76 -0.17
CA ALA A 63 4.45 -5.34 -0.95
C ALA A 63 4.85 -6.44 -1.93
N LYS A 64 5.12 -6.03 -3.17
CA LYS A 64 5.79 -6.89 -4.15
C LYS A 64 7.28 -6.92 -3.83
N SER A 65 7.96 -7.97 -4.26
CA SER A 65 9.40 -8.02 -4.18
C SER A 65 10.00 -6.84 -4.98
N HIS A 66 10.81 -6.05 -4.31
CA HIS A 66 11.63 -5.00 -4.91
C HIS A 66 13.11 -5.35 -4.71
N ASN A 67 13.97 -4.86 -5.58
CA ASN A 67 15.42 -5.06 -5.48
C ASN A 67 16.01 -4.12 -4.42
N LEU A 68 15.67 -4.35 -3.15
CA LEU A 68 16.19 -3.63 -2.00
C LEU A 68 17.04 -4.56 -1.14
N SER A 69 18.14 -4.01 -0.65
CA SER A 69 18.94 -4.65 0.40
C SER A 69 18.38 -4.33 1.79
N GLU A 70 18.84 -5.06 2.81
CA GLU A 70 18.51 -4.76 4.20
C GLU A 70 18.84 -3.30 4.55
N GLY A 71 17.91 -2.63 5.24
CA GLY A 71 18.03 -1.23 5.64
C GLY A 71 17.69 -0.21 4.54
N GLU A 72 17.40 -0.64 3.32
CA GLU A 72 17.00 0.27 2.24
C GLU A 72 15.50 0.59 2.27
N VAL A 73 15.15 1.79 1.83
CA VAL A 73 13.76 2.25 1.77
C VAL A 73 13.47 2.77 0.37
N MET A 74 12.31 2.40 -0.18
CA MET A 74 11.85 2.89 -1.46
C MET A 74 10.45 3.50 -1.35
N LEU A 75 10.32 4.73 -1.86
CA LEU A 75 9.03 5.32 -2.21
C LEU A 75 8.89 5.25 -3.72
N PHE A 76 7.77 4.76 -4.22
CA PHE A 76 7.53 4.65 -5.65
C PHE A 76 6.07 4.86 -6.01
N SER A 77 5.83 5.18 -7.28
CA SER A 77 4.50 5.34 -7.85
C SER A 77 4.28 4.37 -9.01
N LYS A 78 3.01 4.09 -9.34
CA LYS A 78 2.65 3.30 -10.54
C LYS A 78 3.20 3.92 -11.83
N GLY A 79 3.42 5.23 -11.86
CA GLY A 79 3.98 5.95 -13.01
C GLY A 79 5.49 5.76 -13.21
N GLY A 80 6.18 5.04 -12.32
CA GLY A 80 7.61 4.74 -12.43
C GLY A 80 8.53 5.72 -11.71
N ALA A 81 8.01 6.79 -11.11
CA ALA A 81 8.82 7.67 -10.26
C ALA A 81 9.22 6.95 -8.97
N SER A 82 10.47 7.11 -8.54
CA SER A 82 11.00 6.50 -7.31
C SER A 82 12.03 7.35 -6.58
N ILE A 83 12.07 7.17 -5.27
CA ILE A 83 13.15 7.61 -4.38
C ILE A 83 13.62 6.37 -3.61
N VAL A 84 14.91 6.06 -3.67
CA VAL A 84 15.52 4.96 -2.92
C VAL A 84 16.58 5.53 -1.98
N LEU A 85 16.40 5.29 -0.68
CA LEU A 85 17.40 5.54 0.34
C LEU A 85 18.23 4.26 0.48
N LYS A 86 19.50 4.32 0.06
CA LYS A 86 20.42 3.20 0.14
C LYS A 86 20.99 3.10 1.55
N ASN A 87 21.32 1.88 1.96
CA ASN A 87 21.86 1.60 3.29
C ASN A 87 23.31 2.08 3.49
N ASN A 88 23.92 2.67 2.46
CA ASN A 88 25.23 3.33 2.49
C ASN A 88 25.14 4.86 2.45
N GLY A 89 23.95 5.44 2.67
CA GLY A 89 23.73 6.89 2.70
C GLY A 89 23.48 7.53 1.33
N LYS A 90 23.62 6.79 0.22
CA LYS A 90 23.27 7.30 -1.12
C LYS A 90 21.77 7.45 -1.28
N VAL A 91 21.35 8.45 -2.04
CA VAL A 91 19.96 8.64 -2.44
C VAL A 91 19.85 8.47 -3.96
N LEU A 92 18.95 7.61 -4.41
CA LEU A 92 18.62 7.47 -5.83
C LEU A 92 17.26 8.10 -6.10
N ILE A 93 17.19 9.09 -7.00
CA ILE A 93 15.92 9.61 -7.52
C ILE A 93 15.80 9.18 -8.98
N ASN A 94 14.77 8.39 -9.28
CA ASN A 94 14.56 7.76 -10.59
C ASN A 94 15.82 7.02 -11.10
N GLY A 95 16.53 6.35 -10.19
CA GLY A 95 17.75 5.59 -10.48
C GLY A 95 19.04 6.41 -10.60
N LYS A 96 18.98 7.74 -10.48
CA LYS A 96 20.17 8.62 -10.50
C LYS A 96 20.60 8.96 -9.07
N GLU A 97 21.89 8.89 -8.79
CA GLU A 97 22.48 9.23 -7.49
C GLU A 97 22.50 10.76 -7.28
N PHE A 98 22.20 11.20 -6.05
CA PHE A 98 22.22 12.60 -5.60
C PHE A 98 23.00 12.73 -4.29
#